data_AF-A0A833R705-F1
#
_entry.id   AF-A0A833R705-F1
#
_cell.length_a   1.000
_cell.length_b   1.000
_cell.length_c   1.000
_cell.angle_alpha   90.00
_cell.angle_beta   90.00
_cell.angle_gamma   90.00
#
_symmetry.space_group_name_H-M   'P 1'
#
loop_
_entity.id
_entity.type
_entity.pdbx_description
1 polymer ?
#
loop_
_entity_poly.entity_id
_entity_poly.type
_entity_poly.pdbx_seq_one_letter_code
_entity_poly.pdbx_strand_id
1 'polypeptide(L)'
;MRGHISKWEPVTFQESLGFVKKVKSRDYMLYLSLFDILSRKEQIPLETYQELFMLFRNHEDLREELERFRPKCPQRGLYSHNSFWMSIFLLPLVFISVLLAFDKPFSYLQQVAN
;
A
#
# COMPACT_ATOMS: atom_id res chain seq x y z
N MET A 1 -7.99 1.75 -27.32
CA MET A 1 -9.19 1.86 -26.48
C MET A 1 -8.76 2.52 -25.16
N ARG A 2 -9.21 3.75 -24.90
CA ARG A 2 -8.81 4.56 -23.75
C ARG A 2 -9.68 4.12 -22.56
N GLY A 3 -9.12 3.34 -21.64
CA GLY A 3 -9.84 2.88 -20.46
C GLY A 3 -10.28 4.09 -19.63
N HIS A 4 -11.59 4.26 -19.49
CA HIS A 4 -12.17 5.19 -18.53
C HIS A 4 -11.76 4.70 -17.15
N ILE A 5 -10.78 5.36 -16.54
CA ILE A 5 -10.52 5.20 -15.12
C ILE A 5 -11.74 5.80 -14.42
N SER A 6 -12.71 4.94 -14.08
CA SER A 6 -13.90 5.33 -13.36
C SER A 6 -13.48 6.06 -12.08
N LYS A 7 -13.97 7.28 -11.93
CA LYS A 7 -13.71 8.13 -10.77
C LYS A 7 -14.29 7.40 -9.55
N TRP A 8 -13.43 6.86 -8.69
CA TRP A 8 -13.86 6.19 -7.46
C TRP A 8 -14.49 7.22 -6.52
N GLU A 9 -15.81 7.16 -6.38
CA GLU A 9 -16.56 8.00 -5.44
C GLU A 9 -16.55 7.34 -4.05
N PRO A 10 -16.27 8.10 -2.97
CA PRO A 10 -16.33 7.55 -1.63
C PRO A 10 -17.76 7.15 -1.28
N VAL A 11 -17.93 5.97 -0.69
CA VAL A 11 -19.25 5.49 -0.26
C VAL A 11 -19.78 6.37 0.86
N THR A 12 -21.00 6.85 0.70
CA THR A 12 -21.67 7.68 1.69
C THR A 12 -22.21 6.84 2.85
N PHE A 13 -22.49 7.48 3.99
CA PHE A 13 -23.15 6.80 5.11
C PHE A 13 -24.53 6.25 4.72
N GLN A 14 -25.29 6.98 3.89
CA GLN A 14 -26.62 6.56 3.45
C GLN A 14 -26.55 5.28 2.60
N GLU A 15 -25.58 5.19 1.69
CA GLU A 15 -25.35 3.98 0.91
C GLU A 15 -24.89 2.81 1.80
N SER A 16 -23.98 3.08 2.73
CA SER A 16 -23.54 2.09 3.74
C SER A 16 -24.73 1.53 4.54
N LEU A 17 -25.61 2.41 5.02
CA LEU A 17 -26.80 2.03 5.77
C LEU A 17 -27.80 1.26 4.89
N GLY A 18 -27.95 1.67 3.62
CA GLY A 18 -28.76 0.98 2.63
C GLY A 18 -28.30 -0.47 2.41
N PHE A 19 -27.00 -0.66 2.22
CA PHE A 19 -26.38 -1.97 2.10
C PHE A 19 -26.64 -2.85 3.33
N VAL A 20 -26.41 -2.34 4.54
CA VAL A 20 -26.63 -3.10 5.77
C VAL A 20 -28.10 -3.50 5.95
N LYS A 21 -29.04 -2.60 5.60
CA LYS A 21 -30.48 -2.92 5.61
C LYS A 21 -30.82 -4.01 4.60
N LYS A 22 -30.22 -3.97 3.40
CA LYS A 22 -30.40 -4.98 2.36
C LYS A 22 -29.90 -6.36 2.83
N VAL A 23 -28.70 -6.43 3.41
CA VAL A 23 -28.16 -7.66 4.02
C VAL A 23 -29.11 -8.20 5.10
N LYS A 24 -29.55 -7.33 6.02
CA LYS A 24 -30.48 -7.71 7.10
C LYS A 24 -31.83 -8.22 6.58
N SER A 25 -32.33 -7.66 5.48
CA SER A 25 -33.60 -8.09 4.88
C SER A 25 -33.51 -9.44 4.16
N ARG A 26 -32.31 -9.83 3.71
CA ARG A 26 -32.07 -11.11 3.04
C ARG A 26 -32.03 -12.26 4.03
N ASP A 27 -31.18 -12.13 5.05
CA ASP A 27 -30.99 -13.14 6.09
C ASP A 27 -30.42 -12.47 7.34
N TYR A 28 -31.08 -12.69 8.47
CA TYR A 28 -30.64 -12.18 9.76
C TYR A 28 -29.32 -12.83 10.22
N MET A 29 -29.09 -14.11 9.93
CA MET A 29 -27.85 -14.81 10.27
C MET A 29 -26.67 -14.29 9.45
N LEU A 30 -26.92 -13.92 8.19
CA LEU A 30 -25.94 -13.27 7.32
C LEU A 30 -25.57 -11.88 7.87
N TYR A 31 -26.55 -11.12 8.35
CA TYR A 31 -26.32 -9.84 9.02
C TYR A 31 -25.46 -9.99 10.29
N LEU A 32 -25.76 -10.97 11.14
CA LEU A 32 -24.96 -11.24 12.33
C LEU A 32 -23.52 -11.63 11.96
N SER A 33 -23.33 -12.45 10.93
CA SER A 33 -22.01 -12.86 10.44
C SER A 33 -21.21 -11.67 9.89
N LEU A 34 -21.86 -10.78 9.15
CA LEU A 34 -21.24 -9.53 8.69
C LEU A 34 -20.79 -8.68 9.89
N PHE A 35 -21.67 -8.51 10.89
CA PHE A 35 -21.36 -7.72 12.07
C PHE A 35 -20.22 -8.34 12.88
N ASP A 36 -20.20 -9.67 13.02
CA ASP A 36 -19.11 -10.40 13.70
C ASP A 36 -17.77 -10.14 13.00
N ILE A 37 -17.69 -10.29 11.68
CA ILE A 37 -16.46 -10.03 10.91
C ILE A 37 -15.99 -8.58 11.08
N LEU A 38 -16.92 -7.60 11.02
CA LEU A 38 -16.60 -6.18 11.20
C LEU A 38 -16.19 -5.82 12.62
N SER A 39 -16.71 -6.52 13.63
CA SER A 39 -16.45 -6.22 15.05
C SER A 39 -15.09 -6.70 15.53
N ARG A 40 -14.43 -7.62 14.81
CA ARG A 40 -13.14 -8.20 15.22
C ARG A 40 -11.96 -7.23 15.15
N LYS A 41 -12.04 -6.17 14.35
CA LYS A 41 -10.92 -5.24 14.14
C LYS A 41 -11.41 -3.80 13.98
N GLU A 42 -10.77 -2.85 14.67
CA GLU A 42 -11.05 -1.42 14.57
C GLU A 42 -10.72 -0.82 13.18
N GLN A 43 -9.76 -1.43 12.48
CA GLN A 43 -9.44 -1.12 11.08
C GLN A 43 -9.78 -2.36 10.25
N ILE A 44 -10.33 -2.17 9.05
CA ILE A 44 -10.66 -3.26 8.12
C ILE A 44 -9.44 -3.50 7.22
N PRO A 45 -8.53 -4.43 7.55
CA PRO A 45 -7.45 -4.77 6.64
C PRO A 45 -7.99 -5.59 5.47
N LEU A 46 -7.14 -5.78 4.45
CA LEU A 46 -7.54 -6.43 3.20
C LEU A 46 -8.08 -7.86 3.42
N GLU A 47 -7.60 -8.55 4.44
CA GLU A 47 -8.03 -9.91 4.79
C GLU A 47 -9.50 -9.92 5.25
N THR A 48 -9.91 -8.93 6.03
CA THR A 48 -11.31 -8.79 6.49
C THR A 48 -12.23 -8.52 5.30
N TYR A 49 -11.78 -7.74 4.31
CA TYR A 49 -12.54 -7.55 3.07
C TYR A 49 -12.71 -8.87 2.28
N GLN A 50 -11.67 -9.71 2.24
CA GLN A 50 -11.77 -11.04 1.60
C GLN A 50 -12.75 -11.96 2.34
N GLU A 51 -12.75 -11.96 3.68
CA GLU A 51 -13.72 -12.70 4.48
C GLU A 51 -15.16 -12.25 4.19
N LEU A 52 -15.42 -10.94 4.09
CA LEU A 52 -16.73 -10.41 3.71
C LEU A 52 -17.13 -10.84 2.30
N PHE A 53 -16.19 -10.87 1.35
CA PHE A 53 -16.46 -11.30 -0.01
C PHE A 53 -16.84 -12.79 -0.08
N MET A 54 -16.21 -13.62 0.77
CA MET A 54 -16.53 -15.04 0.92
C MET A 54 -17.87 -15.27 1.62
N LEU A 55 -18.22 -14.43 2.61
CA LEU A 55 -19.52 -14.48 3.28
C LEU A 55 -20.68 -14.34 2.28
N PHE A 56 -20.50 -13.49 1.26
CA PHE A 56 -21.51 -13.25 0.23
C PHE A 56 -21.35 -14.11 -1.03
N ARG A 57 -20.58 -15.20 -1.00
CA ARG A 57 -20.33 -16.07 -2.16
C ARG A 57 -21.60 -16.47 -2.93
N ASN A 58 -22.70 -16.71 -2.23
CA ASN A 58 -23.97 -17.14 -2.83
C ASN A 58 -24.94 -15.97 -3.11
N HIS A 59 -24.48 -14.73 -2.93
CA HIS A 59 -25.26 -13.49 -3.04
C HIS A 59 -24.53 -12.49 -3.95
N GLU A 60 -24.56 -12.74 -5.26
CA GLU A 60 -23.88 -11.91 -6.27
C GLU A 60 -24.27 -10.42 -6.18
N ASP A 61 -25.55 -10.12 -5.88
CA ASP A 61 -26.06 -8.76 -5.73
C ASP A 61 -25.50 -8.01 -4.52
N LEU A 62 -25.10 -8.74 -3.47
CA LEU A 62 -24.45 -8.18 -2.30
C LEU A 62 -22.94 -8.03 -2.53
N ARG A 63 -22.32 -8.94 -3.30
CA ARG A 63 -20.90 -8.85 -3.66
C ARG A 63 -20.63 -7.65 -4.56
N GLU A 64 -21.45 -7.42 -5.57
CA GLU A 64 -21.33 -6.27 -6.47
C GLU A 64 -21.40 -4.94 -5.69
N GLU A 65 -22.32 -4.85 -4.73
CA GLU A 65 -22.45 -3.66 -3.88
C GLU A 65 -21.27 -3.53 -2.90
N LEU A 66 -20.76 -4.66 -2.38
CA LEU A 66 -19.58 -4.71 -1.52
C LEU A 66 -18.31 -4.18 -2.22
N GLU A 67 -18.19 -4.31 -3.54
CA GLU A 67 -17.04 -3.78 -4.30
C GLU A 67 -16.87 -2.26 -4.16
N ARG A 68 -17.96 -1.54 -3.89
CA ARG A 68 -17.89 -0.09 -3.63
C ARG A 68 -17.15 0.23 -2.33
N PHE A 69 -17.17 -0.68 -1.37
CA PHE A 69 -16.53 -0.55 -0.06
C PHE A 69 -15.07 -1.02 -0.05
N ARG A 70 -14.49 -1.36 -1.21
CA ARG A 70 -13.14 -1.88 -1.29
C ARG A 70 -12.16 -0.93 -0.59
N PRO A 71 -11.42 -1.39 0.44
CA PRO A 71 -10.44 -0.54 1.09
C PRO A 71 -9.41 -0.15 0.04
N LYS A 72 -9.20 1.16 -0.12
CA LYS A 72 -8.09 1.64 -0.94
C LYS A 72 -6.84 1.07 -0.31
N CYS A 73 -6.05 0.31 -1.08
CA CYS A 73 -4.65 0.14 -0.70
C CYS A 73 -4.16 1.56 -0.42
N PRO A 74 -3.65 1.88 0.78
CA PRO A 74 -2.99 3.15 0.95
C PRO A 74 -1.99 3.18 -0.21
N GLN A 75 -2.12 4.16 -1.08
CA GLN A 75 -0.97 4.62 -1.82
C GLN A 75 -0.01 4.99 -0.70
N ARG A 76 0.79 4.01 -0.26
CA ARG A 76 2.11 4.29 0.26
C ARG A 76 2.65 5.18 -0.83
N GLY A 77 2.68 6.49 -0.56
CA GLY A 77 3.50 7.40 -1.31
C GLY A 77 4.83 6.68 -1.33
N LEU A 78 5.13 6.06 -2.46
CA LEU A 78 6.40 5.42 -2.67
C LEU A 78 7.33 6.63 -2.74
N TYR A 79 7.77 7.08 -1.58
CA TYR A 79 9.04 7.73 -1.42
C TYR A 79 10.05 6.65 -1.87
N SER A 80 10.19 6.55 -3.19
CA SER A 80 11.17 5.74 -3.89
C SER A 80 12.51 6.45 -3.69
N HIS A 81 12.99 6.39 -2.46
CA HIS A 81 14.12 7.16 -1.96
C HIS A 81 15.25 6.25 -1.52
N ASN A 82 14.99 4.94 -1.43
CA ASN A 82 15.92 3.96 -0.91
C ASN A 82 17.12 3.70 -1.85
N SER A 83 17.10 4.18 -3.10
CA SER A 83 18.25 4.09 -4.00
C SER A 83 18.98 5.42 -4.19
N PHE A 84 18.25 6.53 -4.35
CA PHE A 84 18.88 7.82 -4.65
C PHE A 84 19.63 8.39 -3.44
N TRP A 85 19.06 8.26 -2.25
CA TRP A 85 19.69 8.80 -1.05
C TRP A 85 20.81 7.94 -0.52
N MET A 86 20.72 6.62 -0.69
CA MET A 86 21.86 5.74 -0.42
C MET A 86 23.06 6.10 -1.30
N SER A 87 22.85 6.47 -2.57
CA SER A 87 23.91 6.96 -3.44
C SER A 87 24.49 8.32 -3.01
N ILE A 88 23.65 9.26 -2.55
CA ILE A 88 24.11 10.56 -2.04
C ILE A 88 25.02 10.37 -0.81
N PHE A 89 24.71 9.42 0.07
CA PHE A 89 25.54 9.12 1.24
C PHE A 89 26.81 8.31 0.91
N LEU A 90 26.75 7.38 -0.06
CA LEU A 90 27.88 6.48 -0.36
C LEU A 90 28.93 7.10 -1.30
N LEU A 91 28.52 7.91 -2.28
CA LEU A 91 29.43 8.52 -3.26
C LEU A 91 30.55 9.38 -2.61
N PRO A 92 30.28 10.29 -1.66
CA PRO A 92 31.35 11.08 -1.03
C PRO A 92 32.30 10.21 -0.20
N LEU A 93 31.82 9.13 0.41
CA LEU A 93 32.64 8.24 1.23
C LEU A 93 33.63 7.44 0.37
N VAL A 94 33.19 6.98 -0.82
CA VAL A 94 34.05 6.35 -1.82
C VAL A 94 35.06 7.36 -2.38
N PHE A 95 34.62 8.57 -2.70
CA PHE A 95 35.49 9.63 -3.23
C PHE A 95 36.62 10.00 -2.25
N ILE A 96 36.30 10.17 -0.96
CA ILE A 96 37.31 10.43 0.08
C ILE A 96 38.28 9.24 0.22
N SER A 97 37.77 8.00 0.15
CA SER A 97 38.62 6.81 0.21
C SER A 97 39.62 6.74 -0.95
N VAL A 98 39.17 7.13 -2.16
CA VAL A 98 40.03 7.23 -3.35
C VAL A 98 41.08 8.34 -3.18
N LEU A 99 40.69 9.54 -2.74
CA LEU A 99 41.62 10.64 -2.49
C LEU A 99 42.71 10.26 -1.49
N LEU A 100 42.33 9.64 -0.36
CA LEU A 100 43.26 9.17 0.66
C LEU A 100 44.17 8.03 0.18
N ALA A 101 43.71 7.21 -0.77
CA ALA A 101 44.54 6.19 -1.41
C ALA A 101 45.59 6.80 -2.35
N PHE A 102 45.30 7.93 -2.97
CA PHE A 102 46.20 8.65 -3.88
C PHE A 102 47.16 9.62 -3.18
N ASP A 103 46.97 9.95 -1.90
CA ASP A 103 47.92 10.77 -1.12
C ASP A 103 49.28 10.07 -0.87
N LYS A 104 49.43 8.79 -1.23
CA LYS A 104 50.61 7.95 -0.89
C LYS A 104 51.54 7.47 -2.02
N PRO A 105 51.67 8.13 -3.20
CA PRO A 105 52.88 7.89 -4.00
C PRO A 105 53.64 9.14 -4.47
N PHE A 106 53.30 10.36 -4.04
CA PHE A 106 54.09 11.54 -4.48
C PHE A 106 55.48 11.63 -3.83
N SER A 107 55.71 11.00 -2.68
CA SER A 107 57.04 10.99 -2.04
C SER A 107 58.10 10.17 -2.79
N TYR A 108 57.69 9.22 -3.64
CA TYR A 108 58.64 8.41 -4.41
C TYR A 108 59.12 9.10 -5.69
N LEU A 109 58.30 9.96 -6.30
CA LEU A 109 58.70 10.67 -7.53
C LEU A 109 59.63 11.85 -7.25
N GLN A 110 59.60 12.42 -6.03
CA GLN A 110 60.54 13.47 -5.64
C GLN A 110 61.96 12.95 -5.35
N GLN A 111 62.11 11.65 -5.05
CA GLN A 111 63.41 11.03 -4.74
C GLN A 111 64.17 10.54 -5.99
N VAL A 112 63.50 10.46 -7.14
CA VAL A 112 64.12 10.13 -8.46
C VAL A 112 64.51 11.40 -9.23
N ALA A 113 64.05 12.57 -8.79
CA ALA A 113 64.29 13.86 -9.42
C ALA A 113 65.36 14.72 -8.71
N ASN A 114 66.16 14.14 -7.80
CA ASN A 114 67.27 14.80 -7.10
C ASN A 114 68.53 13.91 -7.15
#